data_AF-A0A963QLQ8-F1
#
_entry.id   AF-A0A963QLQ8-F1
#
_cell.length_a   1.000
_cell.length_b   1.000
_cell.length_c   1.000
_cell.angle_alpha   90.00
_cell.angle_beta   90.00
_cell.angle_gamma   90.00
#
_symmetry.space_group_name_H-M   'P 1'
#
loop_
_entity.id
_entity.type
_entity.pdbx_description
1 polymer ?
#
loop_
_entity_poly.entity_id
_entity_poly.type
_entity_poly.pdbx_seq_one_letter_code
_entity_poly.pdbx_strand_id
1 'polypeptide(L)' 'MKRGMYWVSNDLLGECVRVGWAAGDGAPYLTREIYEILGFDPPFDKLPHREEFVRLHPSMVNDVSPVPYSD' A
#
# COMPACT_ATOMS: atom_id res chain seq x y z
N MET A 1 -12.39 0.52 11.39
CA MET A 1 -12.07 0.65 9.96
C MET A 1 -10.74 -0.03 9.68
N LYS A 2 -10.72 -1.07 8.84
CA LYS A 2 -9.50 -1.80 8.46
C LYS A 2 -8.74 -0.98 7.40
N ARG A 3 -7.83 -0.10 7.81
CA ARG A 3 -6.96 0.65 6.91
C ARG A 3 -5.68 -0.16 6.71
N GLY A 4 -5.67 -0.99 5.68
CA GLY A 4 -4.55 -1.85 5.34
C GLY A 4 -3.86 -1.44 4.04
N MET A 5 -4.00 -0.18 3.61
CA MET A 5 -3.46 0.30 2.34
C MET A 5 -2.71 1.62 2.54
N TYR A 6 -1.65 1.81 1.77
CA TYR A 6 -0.83 3.02 1.80
C TYR A 6 -0.27 3.35 0.42
N TRP A 7 0.04 4.63 0.22
CA TRP A 7 0.71 5.11 -0.98
C TRP A 7 2.20 4.80 -0.96
N VAL A 8 2.77 4.41 -2.10
CA VAL A 8 4.20 4.16 -2.27
C VAL A 8 4.66 4.47 -3.70
N SER A 9 5.91 4.92 -3.85
CA SER A 9 6.58 5.02 -5.14
C SER A 9 7.36 3.73 -5.43
N ASN A 10 7.13 3.13 -6.60
CA ASN A 10 7.74 1.89 -7.05
C ASN A 10 8.41 2.09 -8.41
N ASP A 11 9.59 1.52 -8.61
CA ASP A 11 10.39 1.75 -9.83
C ASP A 11 9.72 1.23 -11.11
N LEU A 12 8.86 0.21 -11.02
CA LEU A 12 8.15 -0.37 -12.17
C LEU A 12 6.77 0.26 -12.39
N LEU A 13 6.07 0.63 -11.32
CA LEU A 13 4.68 1.07 -11.37
C LEU A 13 4.47 2.58 -11.17
N GLY A 14 5.52 3.31 -10.78
CA GLY A 14 5.41 4.69 -10.35
C GLY A 14 4.67 4.82 -9.01
N GLU A 15 3.84 5.86 -8.88
CA GLU A 15 2.99 6.04 -7.70
C GLU A 15 1.85 5.01 -7.68
N CYS A 16 1.80 4.20 -6.63
CA CYS A 16 0.88 3.09 -6.52
C CYS A 16 0.42 2.87 -5.07
N VAL A 17 -0.59 2.02 -4.90
CA VAL A 17 -1.10 1.60 -3.59
C VAL A 17 -0.53 0.25 -3.24
N ARG A 18 0.01 0.12 -2.03
CA ARG A 18 0.34 -1.16 -1.43
C ARG A 18 -0.74 -1.56 -0.44
N VAL A 19 -1.25 -2.78 -0.57
CA VAL A 19 -1.98 -3.47 0.48
C VAL A 19 -0.98 -4.10 1.45
N GLY A 20 -1.12 -3.80 2.74
CA GLY A 20 -0.36 -4.45 3.80
C GLY A 20 -0.73 -5.93 3.91
N TRP A 21 0.26 -6.79 4.11
CA TRP A 21 0.18 -8.19 4.53
C TRP A 21 -0.80 -8.45 5.68
N ALA A 22 -0.99 -7.51 6.60
CA ALA A 22 -2.00 -7.68 7.66
C ALA A 22 -3.47 -7.58 7.17
N ALA A 23 -3.69 -7.08 5.95
CA ALA A 23 -5.03 -6.86 5.39
C ALA A 23 -5.61 -8.10 4.69
N GLY A 24 -4.80 -9.10 4.34
CA GLY A 24 -5.24 -10.30 3.62
C GLY A 24 -4.08 -11.15 3.09
N ASP A 25 -4.40 -12.17 2.29
CA ASP A 25 -3.45 -13.19 1.84
C ASP A 25 -2.55 -12.76 0.67
N GLY A 26 -2.93 -11.73 -0.08
CA GLY A 26 -2.32 -11.42 -1.37
C GLY A 26 -1.40 -10.20 -1.41
N ALA A 27 -1.43 -9.34 -0.39
CA ALA A 27 -0.72 -8.06 -0.30
C ALA A 27 -0.25 -7.52 -1.67
N PRO A 28 -1.15 -7.08 -2.58
CA PRO A 28 -0.75 -6.67 -3.93
C PRO A 28 -0.25 -5.22 -3.97
N TYR A 29 0.43 -4.89 -5.07
CA TYR A 29 0.55 -3.51 -5.55
C TYR A 29 -0.59 -3.24 -6.53
N LEU A 30 -1.28 -2.12 -6.37
CA LEU A 30 -2.30 -1.63 -7.30
C LEU A 30 -1.79 -0.34 -7.92
N THR A 31 -1.77 -0.25 -9.24
CA THR A 31 -1.50 1.03 -9.91
C THR A 31 -2.56 2.06 -9.50
N ARG A 32 -2.20 3.35 -9.56
CA ARG A 32 -3.14 4.44 -9.29
C ARG A 32 -4.43 4.31 -10.11
N GLU A 33 -4.28 4.04 -11.41
CA GLU A 33 -5.41 3.87 -12.33
C GLU A 33 -6.36 2.75 -11.87
N ILE A 34 -5.83 1.56 -11.54
CA ILE A 34 -6.66 0.45 -11.06
C ILE A 34 -7.34 0.80 -9.73
N TYR A 35 -6.63 1.44 -8.80
CA TYR A 35 -7.18 1.84 -7.52
C TYR A 35 -8.35 2.82 -7.69
N GLU A 36 -8.20 3.81 -8.57
CA GLU A 36 -9.22 4.81 -8.88
C GLU A 36 -10.42 4.19 -9.60
N ILE A 37 -10.21 3.32 -10.59
CA ILE A 37 -11.28 2.59 -11.30
C ILE A 37 -12.12 1.74 -10.34
N LEU A 38 -11.49 1.10 -9.36
CA LEU A 38 -12.17 0.26 -8.38
C LEU A 38 -12.92 1.07 -7.31
N GLY A 39 -12.72 2.39 -7.23
CA GLY A 39 -13.49 3.27 -6.37
C GLY A 39 -13.29 3.04 -4.87
N PHE A 40 -12.07 2.66 -4.46
CA PHE A 40 -11.75 2.47 -3.04
C PHE A 40 -11.89 3.77 -2.22
N ASP A 41 -12.23 3.62 -0.94
CA ASP A 41 -12.29 4.70 0.07
C ASP A 41 -11.25 4.42 1.17
N PRO A 42 -10.29 5.33 1.43
CA PRO A 42 -10.19 6.71 0.92
C PRO A 42 -9.69 6.80 -0.54
N PRO A 43 -9.94 7.92 -1.24
CA PRO A 43 -9.35 8.16 -2.56
C PRO A 43 -7.81 8.20 -2.48
N PHE A 44 -7.15 7.95 -3.62
CA PHE A 44 -5.70 7.75 -3.70
C PHE A 44 -4.90 8.86 -3.00
N ASP A 45 -5.21 10.12 -3.27
CA ASP A 45 -4.49 11.29 -2.70
C ASP A 45 -4.77 11.51 -1.20
N LYS A 46 -5.62 10.68 -0.60
CA LYS A 46 -5.90 10.67 0.85
C LYS A 46 -5.35 9.43 1.54
N LEU A 47 -4.66 8.55 0.82
CA LEU A 47 -3.93 7.46 1.44
C LEU A 47 -2.73 8.00 2.22
N PRO A 48 -2.43 7.41 3.38
CA PRO A 48 -1.20 7.75 4.09
C PRO A 48 0.01 7.30 3.27
N HIS A 49 1.09 8.08 3.34
CA HIS A 49 2.41 7.63 2.91
C HIS A 49 2.90 6.50 3.82
N ARG A 50 3.88 5.70 3.34
CA ARG A 50 4.42 4.56 4.10
C ARG A 50 4.82 4.91 5.54
N GLU A 51 5.53 6.00 5.80
CA GLU A 51 5.92 6.33 7.20
C GLU A 51 4.70 6.65 8.07
N GLU A 52 3.71 7.35 7.52
CA GLU A 52 2.47 7.65 8.22
C GLU A 52 1.67 6.39 8.50
N PHE A 53 1.56 5.49 7.53
CA PHE A 53 0.91 4.20 7.69
C PHE A 53 1.54 3.39 8.83
N VAL A 54 2.87 3.29 8.87
CA VAL A 54 3.60 2.58 9.93
C VAL A 54 3.39 3.24 11.29
N ARG A 55 3.37 4.58 11.37
CA ARG A 55 3.08 5.30 12.63
C ARG A 55 1.66 5.03 13.13
N LEU A 56 0.67 4.99 12.24
CA LEU A 56 -0.72 4.69 12.56
C LEU A 56 -0.94 3.21 12.90
N HIS A 57 -0.08 2.33 12.38
CA HIS A 57 -0.19 0.88 12.49
C HIS A 57 1.15 0.23 12.89
N PRO A 58 1.62 0.43 14.13
CA PRO A 58 2.95 -0.02 14.57
C PRO A 58 3.09 -1.55 14.61
N SER A 59 2.00 -2.31 14.68
CA SER A 59 2.02 -3.77 14.54
C SER A 59 2.31 -4.25 13.11
N MET A 60 2.30 -3.35 12.12
CA MET A 60 2.52 -3.64 10.70
C MET A 60 3.94 -3.26 10.24
N VAL A 61 4.89 -3.08 11.16
CA VAL A 61 6.30 -2.78 10.85
C VAL A 61 7.03 -3.93 10.12
N ASN A 62 6.55 -5.17 10.25
CA ASN A 62 7.14 -6.31 9.53
C ASN A 62 6.62 -6.46 8.09
N ASP A 63 5.58 -5.70 7.73
CA ASP A 63 4.90 -5.71 6.43
C ASP A 63 5.72 -4.94 5.36
N VAL A 64 6.63 -4.09 5.83
CA VAL A 64 7.33 -3.07 5.05
C VAL A 64 8.75 -3.46 4.62
N SER A 65 9.08 -4.76 4.69
CA SER A 65 10.30 -5.27 4.06
C SER A 65 10.17 -5.08 2.54
N PRO A 66 11.18 -4.49 1.86
CA PRO A 66 11.22 -4.60 0.41
C PRO A 66 11.19 -6.08 0.10
N VAL A 67 10.19 -6.55 -0.64
CA VAL A 67 10.37 -7.81 -1.38
C VAL A 67 11.50 -7.49 -2.35
N PRO A 68 12.70 -8.06 -2.20
CA PRO A 68 13.69 -7.92 -3.24
C PRO A 68 13.06 -8.58 -4.46
N TYR A 69 12.80 -7.79 -5.50
CA TYR A 69 12.63 -8.37 -6.83
C TYR A 69 13.93 -9.15 -7.06
N SER A 70 13.85 -10.47 -6.92
CA SER A 70 14.97 -11.34 -7.23
C SER A 70 15.02 -11.43 -8.75
N ASP A 71 16.15 -11.06 -9.34
CA ASP A 71 16.45 -11.17 -10.78
C ASP A 71 16.18 -12.59 -11.32
#